data_AF-A0A066YXW5-F1
#
_entry.id   AF-A0A066YXW5-F1
#
_cell.length_a   1.000
_cell.length_b   1.000
_cell.length_c   1.000
_cell.angle_alpha   90.00
_cell.angle_beta   90.00
_cell.angle_gamma   90.00
#
_symmetry.space_group_name_H-M   'P 1'
#
loop_
_entity.id
_entity.type
_entity.pdbx_description
1 polymer ?
#
loop_
_entity_poly.entity_id
_entity_poly.type
_entity_poly.pdbx_seq_one_letter_code
_entity_poly.pdbx_strand_id
1 'polypeptide(L)'
;MRTAAALFGAALLLTLAGCTGSGAADGTAKPVTPSPSDPQATPTDRSPHGVMLSVQLALHDARRAEFRATLGDDRAKGALFWAPKTVLQYRAEGDARQLMVMDTSAYVGGDPQTAARLGGQHWVKYTGTRSPYSALFDRLNPTVAVAAAAAAEDPVLIGEEKLLETNVQHYRVTMTAARYAAAQPQLDQTRRQALETALGPGDVVLDLWLNDRDQLVQLRRAAAEVDTIGYTDYGSSSLSVQAPPRPTRLPRPVRARRRSRSRAAGNQVDLDKSA
;
A
#
# COMPACT_ATOMS: atom_id res chain seq x y z
N MET A 1 -46.17 19.71 8.61
CA MET A 1 -45.53 20.83 7.87
C MET A 1 -44.48 20.17 6.97
N ARG A 2 -44.71 19.84 5.67
CA ARG A 2 -44.98 20.71 4.49
C ARG A 2 -44.01 21.91 4.54
N THR A 3 -43.00 22.09 3.69
CA THR A 3 -43.05 22.21 2.21
C THR A 3 -41.66 22.34 1.54
N ALA A 4 -41.54 21.81 0.31
CA ALA A 4 -41.02 22.40 -0.96
C ALA A 4 -39.52 22.78 -1.09
N ALA A 5 -38.73 22.41 -2.13
CA ALA A 5 -38.85 22.34 -3.61
C ALA A 5 -38.41 23.61 -4.37
N ALA A 6 -37.41 23.45 -5.26
CA ALA A 6 -37.08 24.21 -6.50
C ALA A 6 -35.74 23.59 -7.03
N LEU A 7 -35.53 22.98 -8.21
CA LEU A 7 -35.93 23.17 -9.61
C LEU A 7 -35.59 24.55 -10.19
N PHE A 8 -34.66 24.58 -11.15
CA PHE A 8 -34.48 25.46 -12.34
C PHE A 8 -33.00 25.31 -12.79
N GLY A 9 -32.61 25.23 -14.06
CA GLY A 9 -33.29 25.32 -15.34
C GLY A 9 -32.28 25.08 -16.46
N ALA A 10 -32.76 24.59 -17.59
CA ALA A 10 -32.01 24.40 -18.84
C ALA A 10 -31.94 25.70 -19.66
N ALA A 11 -30.90 25.87 -20.48
CA ALA A 11 -30.92 26.48 -21.82
C ALA A 11 -29.50 26.41 -22.44
N LEU A 12 -29.23 25.89 -23.63
CA LEU A 12 -29.67 26.14 -25.03
C LEU A 12 -28.69 27.06 -25.82
N LEU A 13 -28.03 26.44 -26.82
CA LEU A 13 -27.79 26.89 -28.22
C LEU A 13 -26.79 28.01 -28.62
N LEU A 14 -26.36 27.84 -29.89
CA LEU A 14 -25.80 28.77 -30.91
C LEU A 14 -24.26 28.82 -31.05
N THR A 15 -23.62 28.91 -32.22
CA THR A 15 -23.77 28.45 -33.63
C THR A 15 -22.65 29.14 -34.46
N LEU A 16 -22.17 28.45 -35.51
CA LEU A 16 -21.77 28.95 -36.85
C LEU A 16 -20.41 29.62 -37.17
N ALA A 17 -20.00 29.31 -38.43
CA ALA A 17 -19.08 29.95 -39.38
C ALA A 17 -17.56 29.80 -39.13
N GLY A 18 -16.70 29.48 -40.10
CA GLY A 18 -16.79 29.31 -41.55
C GLY A 18 -15.37 29.42 -42.12
N CYS A 19 -15.07 28.73 -43.24
CA CYS A 19 -14.19 29.21 -44.32
C CYS A 19 -14.11 28.14 -45.41
N THR A 20 -14.72 28.46 -46.54
CA THR A 20 -14.62 27.79 -47.83
C THR A 20 -13.39 28.35 -48.57
N GLY A 21 -12.60 27.48 -49.17
CA GLY A 21 -11.44 27.87 -49.98
C GLY A 21 -11.27 26.91 -51.14
N SER A 22 -11.88 27.24 -52.27
CA SER A 22 -11.70 26.56 -53.56
C SER A 22 -10.45 27.10 -54.25
N GLY A 23 -9.45 26.23 -54.46
CA GLY A 23 -8.31 26.49 -55.32
C GLY A 23 -8.11 25.30 -56.26
N ALA A 24 -8.49 25.48 -57.53
CA ALA A 24 -8.19 24.53 -58.59
C ALA A 24 -6.73 24.72 -59.03
N ALA A 25 -5.96 23.64 -59.00
CA ALA A 25 -4.72 23.51 -59.75
C ALA A 25 -4.66 22.08 -60.31
N ASP A 26 -4.78 21.99 -61.63
CA ASP A 26 -4.50 20.79 -62.41
C ASP A 26 -3.05 20.37 -62.16
N GLY A 27 -2.89 19.22 -61.51
CA GLY A 27 -1.61 18.55 -61.33
C GLY A 27 -1.87 17.05 -61.39
N THR A 28 -1.44 16.43 -62.48
CA THR A 28 -1.45 14.98 -62.72
C THR A 28 -0.93 14.23 -61.49
N ALA A 29 -1.84 13.70 -60.68
CA ALA A 29 -1.52 12.94 -59.48
C ALA A 29 -0.99 11.56 -59.90
N LYS A 30 0.29 11.32 -59.58
CA LYS A 30 0.83 9.96 -59.50
C LYS A 30 -0.03 9.16 -58.51
N PRO A 31 -0.29 7.86 -58.76
CA PRO A 31 -0.96 7.01 -57.78
C PRO A 31 -0.11 6.99 -56.51
N VAL A 32 -0.60 7.66 -55.46
CA VAL A 32 -0.01 7.60 -54.13
C VAL A 32 -0.49 6.28 -53.54
N THR A 33 0.39 5.30 -53.54
CA THR A 33 0.21 4.08 -52.73
C THR A 33 -0.06 4.55 -51.30
N PRO A 34 -1.15 4.13 -50.65
CA PRO A 34 -1.38 4.48 -49.25
C PRO A 34 -0.18 3.99 -48.46
N SER A 35 0.53 4.91 -47.80
CA SER A 35 1.49 4.53 -46.77
C SER A 35 0.75 3.64 -45.77
N PRO A 36 1.30 2.47 -45.41
CA PRO A 36 0.73 1.70 -44.32
C PRO A 36 0.64 2.65 -43.13
N SER A 37 -0.56 2.85 -42.59
CA SER A 37 -0.70 3.48 -41.29
C SER A 37 0.18 2.70 -40.35
N ASP A 38 1.23 3.34 -39.83
CA ASP A 38 2.04 2.75 -38.78
C ASP A 38 1.06 2.20 -37.74
N PRO A 39 1.18 0.93 -37.33
CA PRO A 39 0.33 0.38 -36.30
C PRO A 39 0.47 1.30 -35.09
N GLN A 40 -0.62 2.02 -34.80
CA GLN A 40 -0.75 2.86 -33.63
C GLN A 40 -0.23 2.06 -32.46
N ALA A 41 0.91 2.47 -31.88
CA ALA A 41 1.63 1.71 -30.89
C ALA A 41 0.64 1.18 -29.86
N THR A 42 0.37 -0.13 -29.89
CA THR A 42 -0.47 -0.76 -28.90
C THR A 42 0.18 -0.54 -27.53
N PRO A 43 -0.59 -0.32 -26.45
CA PRO A 43 -0.07 -0.07 -25.09
C PRO A 43 0.99 -1.07 -24.57
N THR A 44 1.19 -2.18 -25.29
CA THR A 44 2.22 -3.21 -25.15
C THR A 44 3.65 -2.77 -25.49
N ASP A 45 3.89 -1.59 -26.06
CA ASP A 45 5.23 -1.14 -26.44
C ASP A 45 6.08 -0.58 -25.26
N ARG A 46 5.64 -0.83 -24.02
CA ARG A 46 6.32 -0.41 -22.79
C ARG A 46 7.06 -1.61 -22.21
N SER A 47 8.36 -1.46 -21.96
CA SER A 47 9.12 -2.49 -21.25
C SER A 47 8.50 -2.77 -19.87
N PRO A 48 8.47 -4.01 -19.38
CA PRO A 48 7.91 -4.32 -18.06
C PRO A 48 8.49 -3.47 -16.92
N HIS A 49 9.79 -3.17 -16.99
CA HIS A 49 10.44 -2.28 -16.03
C HIS A 49 9.89 -0.85 -16.12
N GLY A 50 9.69 -0.31 -17.34
CA GLY A 50 9.06 0.99 -17.54
C GLY A 50 7.64 1.06 -16.98
N VAL A 51 6.88 -0.02 -17.10
CA VAL A 51 5.54 -0.12 -16.50
C VAL A 51 5.64 -0.08 -14.97
N MET A 52 6.56 -0.81 -14.33
CA MET A 52 6.73 -0.75 -12.87
C MET A 52 7.04 0.66 -12.36
N LEU A 53 7.89 1.42 -13.08
CA LEU A 53 8.18 2.82 -12.76
C LEU A 53 6.92 3.71 -12.90
N SER A 54 6.10 3.47 -13.93
CA SER A 54 4.81 4.17 -14.11
C SER A 54 3.86 3.90 -12.94
N VAL A 55 3.75 2.64 -12.50
CA VAL A 55 2.93 2.25 -11.34
C VAL A 55 3.43 2.93 -10.06
N GLN A 56 4.75 3.02 -9.85
CA GLN A 56 5.30 3.76 -8.70
C GLN A 56 4.86 5.22 -8.69
N LEU A 57 4.89 5.89 -9.85
CA LEU A 57 4.42 7.27 -9.99
C LEU A 57 2.91 7.38 -9.70
N ALA A 58 2.10 6.48 -10.27
CA ALA A 58 0.66 6.45 -10.01
C ALA A 58 0.34 6.26 -8.52
N LEU A 59 1.08 5.40 -7.82
CA LEU A 59 0.94 5.21 -6.37
C LEU A 59 1.40 6.42 -5.56
N HIS A 60 2.47 7.10 -6.00
CA HIS A 60 2.94 8.33 -5.37
C HIS A 60 1.89 9.45 -5.44
N ASP A 61 1.17 9.54 -6.56
CA ASP A 61 0.11 10.52 -6.74
C ASP A 61 -1.19 10.14 -6.02
N ALA A 62 -1.55 8.85 -6.03
CA ALA A 62 -2.75 8.36 -5.37
C ALA A 62 -2.69 8.49 -3.84
N ARG A 63 -1.54 8.17 -3.21
CA ARG A 63 -1.26 8.30 -1.75
C ARG A 63 -2.13 7.47 -0.80
N ARG A 64 -3.22 6.89 -1.28
CA ARG A 64 -4.22 6.12 -0.52
C ARG A 64 -5.03 5.21 -1.44
N ALA A 65 -5.60 4.16 -0.85
CA ALA A 65 -6.52 3.22 -1.48
C ALA A 65 -7.38 2.50 -0.42
N GLU A 66 -8.50 1.93 -0.84
CA GLU A 66 -9.13 0.82 -0.12
C GLU A 66 -8.40 -0.49 -0.44
N PHE A 67 -8.47 -1.45 0.48
CA PHE A 67 -7.94 -2.78 0.25
C PHE A 67 -8.85 -3.88 0.77
N ARG A 68 -8.72 -5.05 0.15
CA ARG A 68 -9.19 -6.35 0.66
C ARG A 68 -8.02 -7.31 0.61
N ALA A 69 -7.73 -7.96 1.72
CA ALA A 69 -6.58 -8.84 1.86
C ALA A 69 -6.99 -10.23 2.34
N THR A 70 -6.31 -11.24 1.82
CA THR A 70 -6.20 -12.58 2.39
C THR A 70 -4.75 -12.75 2.80
N LEU A 71 -4.50 -12.85 4.09
CA LEU A 71 -3.17 -12.96 4.70
C LEU A 71 -3.08 -14.31 5.42
N GLY A 72 -2.50 -15.31 4.75
CA GLY A 72 -2.66 -16.71 5.20
C GLY A 72 -4.15 -17.11 5.17
N ASP A 73 -4.66 -17.58 6.31
CA ASP A 73 -6.07 -17.97 6.46
C ASP A 73 -7.00 -16.79 6.82
N ASP A 74 -6.44 -15.64 7.18
CA ASP A 74 -7.21 -14.48 7.63
C ASP A 74 -7.64 -13.61 6.45
N ARG A 75 -8.91 -13.21 6.43
CA ARG A 75 -9.42 -12.19 5.50
C ARG A 75 -9.60 -10.87 6.21
N ALA A 76 -9.34 -9.78 5.51
CA ALA A 76 -9.49 -8.44 6.04
C ALA A 76 -9.81 -7.40 4.97
N LYS A 77 -10.29 -6.25 5.42
CA LYS A 77 -10.51 -5.09 4.56
C LYS A 77 -10.27 -3.79 5.31
N GLY A 78 -10.12 -2.71 4.55
CA GLY A 78 -10.16 -1.36 5.09
C GLY A 78 -9.53 -0.35 4.16
N ALA A 79 -8.90 0.68 4.73
CA ALA A 79 -8.33 1.78 4.01
C ALA A 79 -6.87 2.00 4.41
N LEU A 80 -6.04 2.37 3.45
CA LEU A 80 -4.62 2.59 3.62
C LEU A 80 -4.22 3.95 3.05
N PHE A 81 -3.39 4.68 3.79
CA PHE A 81 -2.81 5.97 3.41
C PHE A 81 -1.31 5.85 3.67
N TRP A 82 -0.49 6.05 2.64
CA TRP A 82 0.97 6.00 2.76
C TRP A 82 1.61 7.39 2.66
N ALA A 83 0.87 8.42 2.25
CA ALA A 83 1.33 9.81 2.26
C ALA A 83 0.17 10.80 2.45
N PRO A 84 0.42 12.00 3.02
CA PRO A 84 1.66 12.43 3.68
C PRO A 84 1.85 11.79 5.07
N LYS A 85 0.82 11.13 5.61
CA LYS A 85 0.87 10.40 6.88
C LYS A 85 0.43 8.96 6.68
N THR A 86 1.12 8.06 7.36
CA THR A 86 0.79 6.64 7.43
C THR A 86 -0.51 6.45 8.22
N VAL A 87 -1.57 5.99 7.55
CA VAL A 87 -2.83 5.62 8.19
C VAL A 87 -3.29 4.26 7.69
N LEU A 88 -3.70 3.39 8.61
CA LEU A 88 -4.32 2.12 8.29
C LEU A 88 -5.62 2.01 9.08
N GLN A 89 -6.71 1.75 8.39
CA GLN A 89 -7.93 1.21 8.97
C GLN A 89 -7.99 -0.25 8.55
N TYR A 90 -8.07 -1.16 9.51
CA TYR A 90 -8.06 -2.60 9.29
C TYR A 90 -9.19 -3.27 10.08
N ARG A 91 -9.93 -4.14 9.40
CA ARG A 91 -10.96 -4.98 10.00
C ARG A 91 -10.84 -6.39 9.43
N ALA A 92 -10.54 -7.36 10.28
CA ALA A 92 -10.59 -8.76 9.91
C ALA A 92 -12.05 -9.21 9.71
N GLU A 93 -12.28 -10.11 8.77
CA GLU A 93 -13.59 -10.73 8.59
C GLU A 93 -13.90 -11.64 9.79
N GLY A 94 -15.15 -11.62 10.26
CA GLY A 94 -15.56 -12.37 11.45
C GLY A 94 -15.13 -11.75 12.79
N ASP A 95 -14.26 -10.74 12.80
CA ASP A 95 -13.93 -9.97 14.00
C ASP A 95 -14.66 -8.61 14.01
N ALA A 96 -15.40 -8.35 15.09
CA ALA A 96 -16.03 -7.04 15.29
C ALA A 96 -15.00 -5.96 15.66
N ARG A 97 -13.80 -6.35 16.13
CA ARG A 97 -12.72 -5.43 16.44
C ARG A 97 -12.16 -4.80 15.17
N GLN A 98 -11.80 -3.54 15.32
CA GLN A 98 -11.17 -2.73 14.32
C GLN A 98 -9.84 -2.23 14.85
N LEU A 99 -8.85 -2.20 13.96
CA LEU A 99 -7.55 -1.58 14.16
C LEU A 99 -7.51 -0.28 13.36
N MET A 100 -7.07 0.80 14.01
CA MET A 100 -6.67 2.03 13.34
C MET A 100 -5.23 2.35 13.70
N VAL A 101 -4.33 2.43 12.72
CA VAL A 101 -2.97 2.93 12.89
C VAL A 101 -2.93 4.34 12.33
N MET A 102 -2.39 5.28 13.09
CA MET A 102 -2.16 6.66 12.67
C MET A 102 -0.72 7.00 13.07
N ASP A 103 0.18 6.88 12.11
CA ASP A 103 1.61 7.10 12.28
C ASP A 103 2.19 6.23 13.44
N THR A 104 2.55 6.86 14.56
CA THR A 104 3.11 6.18 15.74
C THR A 104 2.07 5.71 16.76
N SER A 105 0.79 6.05 16.55
CA SER A 105 -0.32 5.64 17.42
C SER A 105 -1.12 4.52 16.78
N ALA A 106 -1.64 3.61 17.62
CA ALA A 106 -2.60 2.61 17.19
C ALA A 106 -3.80 2.57 18.13
N TYR A 107 -4.97 2.27 17.59
CA TYR A 107 -6.22 2.16 18.30
C TYR A 107 -6.83 0.80 17.98
N VAL A 108 -7.20 0.05 19.01
CA VAL A 108 -7.86 -1.26 18.85
C VAL A 108 -9.18 -1.22 19.61
N GLY A 109 -10.24 -1.67 18.96
CA GLY A 109 -11.57 -1.73 19.56
C GLY A 109 -12.67 -1.50 18.54
N GLY A 110 -13.70 -0.75 18.90
CA GLY A 110 -14.87 -0.51 18.05
C GLY A 110 -15.96 -1.58 18.18
N ASP A 111 -15.71 -2.66 18.92
CA ASP A 111 -16.68 -3.71 19.19
C ASP A 111 -17.36 -3.56 20.58
N PRO A 112 -18.59 -4.10 20.76
CA PRO A 112 -19.29 -4.04 22.04
C PRO A 112 -18.58 -4.76 23.19
N GLN A 113 -17.83 -5.83 22.92
CA GLN A 113 -17.16 -6.62 23.95
C GLN A 113 -15.96 -5.87 24.55
N THR A 114 -15.21 -5.14 23.73
CA THR A 114 -14.17 -4.22 24.20
C THR A 114 -14.77 -3.08 25.00
N ALA A 115 -15.91 -2.52 24.55
CA ALA A 115 -16.63 -1.50 25.32
C ALA A 115 -17.05 -1.98 26.71
N ALA A 116 -17.64 -3.19 26.80
CA ALA A 116 -18.06 -3.77 28.06
C ALA A 116 -16.88 -3.98 29.04
N ARG A 117 -15.73 -4.46 28.54
CA ARG A 117 -14.52 -4.65 29.36
C ARG A 117 -13.90 -3.35 29.87
N LEU A 118 -14.12 -2.23 29.16
CA LEU A 118 -13.50 -0.94 29.46
C LEU A 118 -14.48 0.07 30.05
N GLY A 119 -15.60 -0.38 30.62
CA GLY A 119 -16.57 0.50 31.28
C GLY A 119 -17.26 1.48 30.31
N GLY A 120 -17.57 1.01 29.10
CA GLY A 120 -18.23 1.79 28.04
C GLY A 120 -17.28 2.48 27.06
N GLN A 121 -15.96 2.36 27.23
CA GLN A 121 -14.98 2.91 26.29
C GLN A 121 -14.70 1.93 25.16
N HIS A 122 -14.93 2.36 23.92
CA HIS A 122 -14.86 1.46 22.77
C HIS A 122 -13.44 1.22 22.25
N TRP A 123 -12.43 1.97 22.71
CA TRP A 123 -11.11 1.99 22.08
C TRP A 123 -9.96 1.99 23.08
N VAL A 124 -8.95 1.18 22.80
CA VAL A 124 -7.66 1.17 23.49
C VAL A 124 -6.62 1.87 22.62
N LYS A 125 -5.94 2.88 23.14
CA LYS A 125 -4.84 3.57 22.46
C LYS A 125 -3.47 3.05 22.91
N TYR A 126 -2.67 2.67 21.92
CA TYR A 126 -1.24 2.38 22.04
C TYR A 126 -0.45 3.58 21.51
N THR A 127 0.52 4.04 22.29
CA THR A 127 1.47 5.09 21.88
C THR A 127 2.89 4.65 22.19
N GLY A 128 3.79 4.76 21.22
CA GLY A 128 5.20 4.45 21.36
C GLY A 128 6.04 5.27 20.39
N THR A 129 7.36 5.03 20.38
CA THR A 129 8.23 5.55 19.32
C THR A 129 7.92 4.92 17.96
N ARG A 130 7.32 3.72 17.96
CA ARG A 130 6.89 2.98 16.78
C ARG A 130 5.57 2.28 17.05
N SER A 131 4.70 2.24 16.04
CA SER A 131 3.46 1.46 16.09
C SER A 131 3.78 -0.05 16.10
N PRO A 132 3.17 -0.84 17.01
CA PRO A 132 3.33 -2.30 17.01
C PRO A 132 2.78 -2.96 15.74
N TYR A 133 1.97 -2.25 14.95
CA TYR A 133 1.37 -2.72 13.70
C TYR A 133 2.11 -2.25 12.45
N SER A 134 3.32 -1.70 12.59
CA SER A 134 4.11 -1.23 11.45
C SER A 134 4.44 -2.34 10.44
N ALA A 135 4.68 -3.58 10.89
CA ALA A 135 4.89 -4.71 9.99
C ALA A 135 3.64 -5.03 9.15
N LEU A 136 2.45 -4.97 9.75
CA LEU A 136 1.18 -5.14 9.03
C LEU A 136 0.97 -4.03 8.00
N PHE A 137 1.30 -2.77 8.36
CA PHE A 137 1.25 -1.66 7.41
C PHE A 137 2.17 -1.90 6.20
N ASP A 138 3.43 -2.27 6.45
CA ASP A 138 4.40 -2.54 5.37
C ASP A 138 3.96 -3.74 4.50
N ARG A 139 3.37 -4.76 5.12
CA ARG A 139 2.82 -5.96 4.45
C ARG A 139 1.69 -5.60 3.48
N LEU A 140 0.82 -4.65 3.84
CA LEU A 140 -0.35 -4.21 3.06
C LEU A 140 -0.07 -3.05 2.10
N ASN A 141 1.07 -2.37 2.22
CA ASN A 141 1.33 -1.16 1.45
C ASN A 141 1.77 -1.49 0.01
N PRO A 142 0.99 -1.07 -1.03
CA PRO A 142 1.33 -1.38 -2.41
C PRO A 142 2.67 -0.77 -2.83
N THR A 143 3.08 0.36 -2.23
CA THR A 143 4.35 1.00 -2.59
C THR A 143 5.55 0.11 -2.27
N VAL A 144 5.45 -0.74 -1.25
CA VAL A 144 6.55 -1.64 -0.82
C VAL A 144 6.79 -2.71 -1.89
N ALA A 145 5.71 -3.38 -2.32
CA ALA A 145 5.81 -4.43 -3.33
C ALA A 145 6.19 -3.87 -4.71
N VAL A 146 5.61 -2.74 -5.13
CA VAL A 146 5.94 -2.12 -6.41
C VAL A 146 7.36 -1.56 -6.41
N ALA A 147 7.86 -1.02 -5.28
CA ALA A 147 9.27 -0.63 -5.20
C ALA A 147 10.24 -1.80 -5.33
N ALA A 148 9.92 -2.94 -4.74
CA ALA A 148 10.69 -4.16 -4.94
C ALA A 148 10.64 -4.62 -6.40
N ALA A 149 9.45 -4.62 -7.02
CA ALA A 149 9.27 -5.01 -8.43
C ALA A 149 10.02 -4.08 -9.39
N ALA A 150 10.01 -2.77 -9.15
CA ALA A 150 10.75 -1.79 -9.95
C ALA A 150 12.27 -1.85 -9.76
N ALA A 151 12.74 -2.31 -8.59
CA ALA A 151 14.17 -2.51 -8.33
C ALA A 151 14.70 -3.87 -8.83
N ALA A 152 13.81 -4.75 -9.30
CA ALA A 152 14.20 -6.04 -9.83
C ALA A 152 14.77 -5.91 -11.25
N GLU A 153 15.72 -6.79 -11.57
CA GLU A 153 16.42 -6.78 -12.86
C GLU A 153 15.45 -7.12 -14.01
N ASP A 154 14.61 -8.15 -13.84
CA ASP A 154 13.78 -8.70 -14.91
C ASP A 154 12.31 -8.90 -14.48
N PRO A 155 11.49 -7.83 -14.38
CA PRO A 155 10.05 -7.99 -14.35
C PRO A 155 9.55 -8.59 -15.68
N VAL A 156 8.66 -9.58 -15.61
CA VAL A 156 8.15 -10.29 -16.79
C VAL A 156 6.66 -10.06 -16.95
N LEU A 157 6.21 -9.65 -18.14
CA LEU A 157 4.79 -9.69 -18.50
C LEU A 157 4.39 -11.14 -18.78
N ILE A 158 3.50 -11.69 -17.95
CA ILE A 158 2.96 -13.04 -18.11
C ILE A 158 1.86 -13.08 -19.16
N GLY A 159 1.02 -12.04 -19.20
CA GLY A 159 -0.04 -11.93 -20.20
C GLY A 159 -1.16 -10.97 -19.78
N GLU A 160 -2.20 -10.93 -20.59
CA GLU A 160 -3.45 -10.21 -20.32
C GLU A 160 -4.48 -11.18 -19.74
N GLU A 161 -5.18 -10.74 -18.70
CA GLU A 161 -6.18 -11.53 -17.99
C GLU A 161 -7.42 -10.66 -17.70
N LYS A 162 -8.56 -11.31 -17.44
CA LYS A 162 -9.75 -10.62 -16.96
C LYS A 162 -9.93 -10.89 -15.48
N LEU A 163 -9.78 -9.86 -14.64
CA LEU A 163 -10.03 -9.95 -13.20
C LEU A 163 -11.36 -9.26 -12.89
N LEU A 164 -12.37 -10.06 -12.52
CA LEU A 164 -13.76 -9.61 -12.44
C LEU A 164 -14.22 -9.03 -13.80
N GLU A 165 -14.55 -7.74 -13.84
CA GLU A 165 -14.95 -7.02 -15.06
C GLU A 165 -13.84 -6.10 -15.61
N THR A 166 -12.62 -6.20 -15.08
CA THR A 166 -11.48 -5.35 -15.49
C THR A 166 -10.47 -6.17 -16.28
N ASN A 167 -10.10 -5.69 -17.46
CA ASN A 167 -8.95 -6.21 -18.19
C ASN A 167 -7.67 -5.76 -17.50
N VAL A 168 -6.76 -6.69 -17.27
CA VAL A 168 -5.53 -6.46 -16.52
C VAL A 168 -4.34 -7.08 -17.23
N GLN A 169 -3.17 -6.50 -17.04
CA GLN A 169 -1.89 -7.08 -17.39
C GLN A 169 -1.26 -7.69 -16.14
N HIS A 170 -0.83 -8.94 -16.24
CA HIS A 170 -0.22 -9.69 -15.16
C HIS A 170 1.30 -9.67 -15.31
N TYR A 171 1.98 -9.08 -14.34
CA TYR A 171 3.44 -9.04 -14.24
C TYR A 171 3.91 -9.95 -13.10
N ARG A 172 5.02 -10.66 -13.33
CA ARG A 172 5.70 -11.46 -12.31
C ARG A 172 7.12 -10.97 -12.07
N VAL A 173 7.51 -11.00 -10.80
CA VAL A 173 8.88 -10.76 -10.36
C VAL A 173 9.27 -11.81 -9.32
N THR A 174 10.47 -12.37 -9.44
CA THR A 174 11.04 -13.28 -8.44
C THR A 174 12.34 -12.67 -7.91
N MET A 175 12.49 -12.61 -6.58
CA MET A 175 13.71 -12.11 -5.94
C MET A 175 13.89 -12.72 -4.55
N THR A 176 15.10 -12.70 -4.01
CA THR A 176 15.34 -13.12 -2.61
C THR A 176 14.68 -12.16 -1.61
N ALA A 177 14.35 -12.65 -0.41
CA ALA A 177 13.87 -11.80 0.70
C ALA A 177 14.81 -10.62 1.03
N ALA A 178 16.13 -10.83 0.97
CA ALA A 178 17.13 -9.78 1.21
C ALA A 178 17.03 -8.65 0.19
N ARG A 179 16.93 -8.97 -1.12
CA ARG A 179 16.70 -7.97 -2.19
C ARG A 179 15.38 -7.23 -2.01
N TYR A 180 14.30 -7.94 -1.67
CA TYR A 180 13.00 -7.32 -1.40
C TYR A 180 13.07 -6.29 -0.26
N ALA A 181 13.74 -6.64 0.83
CA ALA A 181 13.93 -5.74 1.98
C ALA A 181 14.88 -4.57 1.65
N ALA A 182 15.96 -4.83 0.89
CA ALA A 182 16.90 -3.79 0.46
C ALA A 182 16.26 -2.75 -0.46
N ALA A 183 15.25 -3.14 -1.24
CA ALA A 183 14.47 -2.23 -2.09
C ALA A 183 13.57 -1.24 -1.31
N GLN A 184 13.63 -1.25 0.03
CA GLN A 184 12.85 -0.37 0.90
C GLN A 184 13.72 0.68 1.60
N PRO A 185 14.30 1.66 0.87
CA PRO A 185 15.18 2.68 1.46
C PRO A 185 14.47 3.56 2.50
N GLN A 186 13.15 3.68 2.43
CA GLN A 186 12.30 4.41 3.37
C GLN A 186 12.17 3.72 4.73
N LEU A 187 12.49 2.43 4.82
CA LEU A 187 12.51 1.69 6.08
C LEU A 187 13.89 1.81 6.72
N ASP A 188 13.95 2.00 8.04
CA ASP A 188 15.23 1.92 8.76
C ASP A 188 15.82 0.49 8.72
N GLN A 189 17.10 0.35 9.07
CA GLN A 189 17.80 -0.93 9.02
C GLN A 189 17.12 -2.02 9.85
N THR A 190 16.60 -1.68 11.03
CA THR A 190 15.91 -2.64 11.90
C THR A 190 14.59 -3.11 11.27
N ARG A 191 13.86 -2.21 10.59
CA ARG A 191 12.64 -2.55 9.84
C ARG A 191 12.92 -3.42 8.63
N ARG A 192 13.98 -3.13 7.87
CA ARG A 192 14.38 -3.98 6.73
C ARG A 192 14.74 -5.40 7.18
N GLN A 193 15.51 -5.54 8.26
CA GLN A 193 15.84 -6.85 8.82
C GLN A 193 14.60 -7.61 9.32
N ALA A 194 13.67 -6.91 9.98
CA ALA A 194 12.41 -7.51 10.42
C ALA A 194 11.55 -7.95 9.23
N LEU A 195 11.51 -7.17 8.15
CA LEU A 195 10.81 -7.51 6.92
C LEU A 195 11.43 -8.74 6.24
N GLU A 196 12.75 -8.77 6.08
CA GLU A 196 13.49 -9.91 5.55
C GLU A 196 13.21 -11.18 6.36
N THR A 197 13.28 -11.09 7.69
CA THR A 197 12.99 -12.23 8.59
C THR A 197 11.54 -12.71 8.44
N ALA A 198 10.58 -11.79 8.32
CA ALA A 198 9.17 -12.12 8.18
C ALA A 198 8.83 -12.78 6.83
N LEU A 199 9.58 -12.47 5.78
CA LEU A 199 9.44 -13.13 4.48
C LEU A 199 9.98 -14.57 4.49
N GLY A 200 10.87 -14.88 5.44
CA GLY A 200 11.49 -16.18 5.60
C GLY A 200 12.60 -16.45 4.59
N PRO A 201 13.24 -17.63 4.69
CA PRO A 201 14.26 -18.03 3.75
C PRO A 201 13.66 -18.31 2.36
N GLY A 202 14.43 -18.02 1.31
CA GLY A 202 14.09 -18.35 -0.07
C GLY A 202 13.64 -17.15 -0.91
N ASP A 203 12.92 -17.48 -1.98
CA ASP A 203 12.47 -16.52 -2.96
C ASP A 203 11.10 -15.93 -2.57
N VAL A 204 10.96 -14.64 -2.85
CA VAL A 204 9.73 -13.88 -2.84
C VAL A 204 9.27 -13.73 -4.28
N VAL A 205 8.11 -14.30 -4.59
CA VAL A 205 7.44 -14.15 -5.89
C VAL A 205 6.33 -13.12 -5.74
N LEU A 206 6.37 -12.09 -6.58
CA LEU A 206 5.36 -11.05 -6.68
C LEU A 206 4.61 -11.23 -8.00
N ASP A 207 3.30 -11.43 -7.92
CA ASP A 207 2.40 -11.31 -9.06
C ASP A 207 1.63 -9.99 -8.91
N LEU A 208 1.68 -9.14 -9.92
CA LEU A 208 1.05 -7.83 -9.95
C LEU A 208 0.07 -7.76 -11.12
N TRP A 209 -1.20 -7.49 -10.83
CA TRP A 209 -2.21 -7.25 -11.87
C TRP A 209 -2.47 -5.75 -11.97
N LEU A 210 -2.24 -5.20 -13.15
CA LEU A 210 -2.35 -3.77 -13.43
C LEU A 210 -3.49 -3.53 -14.43
N ASN A 211 -4.30 -2.50 -14.21
CA ASN A 211 -5.29 -2.08 -15.20
C ASN A 211 -4.67 -1.22 -16.32
N ASP A 212 -5.51 -0.76 -17.24
CA ASP A 212 -5.16 0.13 -18.37
C ASP A 212 -4.57 1.50 -17.96
N ARG A 213 -4.67 1.85 -16.68
CA ARG A 213 -4.14 3.09 -16.08
C ARG A 213 -2.91 2.88 -15.22
N ASP A 214 -2.26 1.72 -15.33
CA ASP A 214 -1.13 1.30 -14.49
C ASP A 214 -1.46 1.33 -12.98
N GLN A 215 -2.72 1.13 -12.61
CA GLN A 215 -3.11 0.99 -11.21
C GLN A 215 -3.04 -0.49 -10.82
N LEU A 216 -2.38 -0.77 -9.70
CA LEU A 216 -2.30 -2.11 -9.14
C LEU A 216 -3.68 -2.53 -8.61
N VAL A 217 -4.37 -3.41 -9.30
CA VAL A 217 -5.69 -3.88 -8.85
C VAL A 217 -5.58 -5.04 -7.89
N GLN A 218 -4.54 -5.87 -8.04
CA GLN A 218 -4.27 -7.01 -7.18
C GLN A 218 -2.77 -7.24 -7.07
N LEU A 219 -2.33 -7.57 -5.87
CA LEU A 219 -1.00 -8.04 -5.53
C LEU A 219 -1.14 -9.43 -4.94
N ARG A 220 -0.36 -10.39 -5.44
CA ARG A 220 -0.11 -11.65 -4.74
C ARG A 220 1.38 -11.73 -4.43
N ARG A 221 1.69 -12.03 -3.17
CA ARG A 221 3.07 -12.20 -2.70
C ARG A 221 3.18 -13.61 -2.12
N ALA A 222 4.00 -14.44 -2.74
CA ALA A 222 4.34 -15.75 -2.21
C ALA A 222 5.77 -15.70 -1.62
N ALA A 223 5.88 -15.96 -0.33
CA ALA A 223 7.13 -16.13 0.41
C ALA A 223 6.94 -17.29 1.40
N ALA A 224 7.36 -17.15 2.67
CA ALA A 224 6.99 -18.10 3.73
C ALA A 224 5.46 -18.28 3.86
N GLU A 225 4.70 -17.22 3.62
CA GLU A 225 3.24 -17.23 3.51
C GLU A 225 2.81 -16.66 2.16
N VAL A 226 1.59 -16.99 1.72
CA VAL A 226 0.99 -16.41 0.52
C VAL A 226 -0.04 -15.36 0.91
N ASP A 227 0.18 -14.14 0.44
CA ASP A 227 -0.74 -13.03 0.57
C ASP A 227 -1.42 -12.74 -0.76
N THR A 228 -2.68 -12.34 -0.72
CA THR A 228 -3.38 -11.73 -1.85
C THR A 228 -4.09 -10.46 -1.37
N ILE A 229 -3.77 -9.31 -1.96
CA ILE A 229 -4.34 -8.00 -1.63
C ILE A 229 -4.90 -7.37 -2.90
N GLY A 230 -6.20 -7.11 -2.92
CA GLY A 230 -6.86 -6.28 -3.94
C GLY A 230 -6.94 -4.83 -3.48
N TYR A 231 -6.78 -3.88 -4.40
CA TYR A 231 -6.86 -2.45 -4.13
C TYR A 231 -7.90 -1.76 -5.01
N THR A 232 -8.63 -0.82 -4.43
CA THR A 232 -9.64 0.00 -5.11
C THR A 232 -9.59 1.44 -4.62
N ASP A 233 -10.35 2.32 -5.28
CA ASP A 233 -10.60 3.70 -4.80
C ASP A 233 -9.33 4.54 -4.57
N TYR A 234 -8.33 4.33 -5.44
CA TYR A 234 -7.08 5.08 -5.43
C TYR A 234 -7.31 6.59 -5.42
N GLY A 235 -6.64 7.29 -4.50
CA GLY A 235 -6.68 8.75 -4.42
C GLY A 235 -8.00 9.36 -3.96
N SER A 236 -9.04 8.56 -3.74
CA SER A 236 -10.38 9.04 -3.43
C SER A 236 -10.41 9.95 -2.19
N SER A 237 -11.05 11.10 -2.32
CA SER A 237 -11.25 12.07 -1.24
C SER A 237 -12.28 11.61 -0.20
N SER A 238 -13.13 10.63 -0.54
CA SER A 238 -14.10 10.05 0.40
C SER A 238 -13.43 9.21 1.48
N LEU A 239 -12.19 8.76 1.24
CA LEU A 239 -11.40 8.06 2.24
C LEU A 239 -10.93 9.04 3.30
N SER A 240 -11.54 8.94 4.47
CA SER A 240 -11.21 9.70 5.66
C SER A 240 -11.18 8.78 6.87
N VAL A 241 -10.04 8.74 7.55
CA VAL A 241 -9.86 7.99 8.80
C VAL A 241 -9.53 8.99 9.90
N GLN A 242 -10.43 9.09 10.87
CA GLN A 242 -10.26 9.95 12.03
C GLN A 242 -9.98 9.11 13.27
N ALA A 243 -9.20 9.67 14.20
CA ALA A 243 -8.97 9.04 15.49
C ALA A 243 -10.32 8.87 16.21
N PRO A 244 -10.54 7.74 16.90
CA PRO A 244 -11.79 7.51 17.59
C PRO A 244 -11.97 8.48 18.76
N PRO A 245 -13.23 8.86 19.07
CA PRO A 245 -13.51 9.72 20.22
C PRO A 245 -13.22 8.97 21.53
N ARG A 246 -12.54 9.64 22.47
CA ARG A 246 -12.28 9.17 23.85
C ARG A 246 -11.62 7.77 23.94
N PRO A 247 -10.39 7.60 23.47
CA PRO A 247 -9.68 6.34 23.67
C PRO A 247 -9.18 6.19 25.11
N THR A 248 -9.32 5.00 25.68
CA THR A 248 -8.65 4.63 26.92
C THR A 248 -7.15 4.47 26.66
N ARG A 249 -6.32 5.22 27.39
CA ARG A 249 -4.87 5.16 27.27
C ARG A 249 -4.31 4.12 28.25
N LEU A 250 -3.57 3.13 27.76
CA LEU A 250 -2.88 2.21 28.66
C LEU A 250 -1.69 2.92 29.36
N PRO A 251 -1.43 2.63 30.64
CA PRO A 251 -0.27 3.15 31.34
C PRO A 251 1.02 2.70 30.63
N ARG A 252 1.97 3.64 30.46
CA ARG A 252 3.27 3.30 29.87
C ARG A 252 3.98 2.29 30.79
N PRO A 253 4.65 1.25 30.27
CA PRO A 253 5.44 0.37 31.11
C PRO A 253 6.49 1.22 31.83
N VAL A 254 6.38 1.31 33.15
CA VAL A 254 7.35 2.00 33.99
C VAL A 254 8.63 1.20 33.86
N ARG A 255 9.69 1.81 33.28
CA ARG A 255 11.02 1.18 33.25
C ARG A 255 11.39 0.83 34.68
N ALA A 256 11.37 -0.46 35.01
CA ALA A 256 11.85 -0.96 36.29
C ALA A 256 13.30 -0.48 36.44
N ARG A 257 13.50 0.48 37.35
CA ARG A 257 14.80 1.08 37.62
C ARG A 257 15.63 -0.01 38.29
N ARG A 258 16.40 -0.77 37.49
CA ARG A 258 17.31 -1.81 37.97
C ARG A 258 18.36 -1.12 38.86
N ARG A 259 18.10 -1.09 40.18
CA ARG A 259 19.07 -0.63 41.18
C ARG A 259 20.15 -1.70 41.25
N SER A 260 21.23 -1.48 40.50
CA SER A 260 22.49 -2.20 40.65
C SER A 260 23.06 -1.89 42.04
N ARG A 261 22.71 -2.68 43.06
CA ARG A 261 23.45 -2.71 44.32
C ARG A 261 24.77 -3.41 44.04
N SER A 262 25.81 -2.62 43.76
CA SER A 262 27.19 -3.04 43.86
C SER A 262 27.46 -3.45 45.30
N ARG A 263 27.64 -4.75 45.54
CA ARG A 263 28.11 -5.32 46.80
C ARG A 263 29.42 -6.02 46.48
N ALA A 264 30.50 -5.25 46.35
CA ALA A 264 31.85 -5.79 46.36
C ALA A 264 32.24 -6.02 47.83
N ALA A 265 32.04 -7.26 48.29
CA ALA A 265 32.67 -7.79 49.50
C ALA A 265 34.01 -8.41 49.10
N GLY A 266 34.97 -8.32 50.02
CA GLY A 266 36.40 -8.44 49.81
C GLY A 266 36.89 -9.74 49.19
N ASN A 267 38.11 -9.67 48.64
CA ASN A 267 38.95 -10.84 48.55
C ASN A 267 40.29 -10.56 49.24
N GLN A 268 40.56 -11.47 50.15
CA GLN A 268 41.66 -11.57 51.09
C GLN A 268 42.99 -11.69 50.34
N VAL A 269 44.00 -10.95 50.81
CA VAL A 269 45.40 -11.15 50.44
C VAL A 269 45.97 -12.12 51.48
N ASP A 270 46.25 -13.36 51.09
CA ASP A 270 47.12 -14.25 51.86
C ASP A 270 48.47 -14.34 51.16
N LEU A 271 49.47 -13.79 51.86
CA LEU A 271 50.88 -14.05 51.66
C LEU A 271 51.16 -15.50 52.06
N ASP A 272 51.78 -16.30 51.19
CA ASP A 272 52.97 -17.05 51.62
C ASP A 272 53.76 -17.65 50.45
N LYS A 273 55.06 -17.34 50.41
CA LYS A 273 56.15 -18.14 49.81
C LYS A 273 57.46 -17.35 49.91
N SER A 274 58.28 -17.66 50.91
CA SER A 274 59.75 -17.75 50.78
C SER A 274 60.39 -18.36 52.03
N ALA A 275 61.34 -19.27 51.78
CA ALA A 275 62.26 -20.00 52.67
C ALA A 275 61.77 -21.37 53.18
#